data_AF-A0A3N5V052-F1
#
_entry.id   AF-A0A3N5V052-F1
#
_cell.length_a   1.000
_cell.length_b   1.000
_cell.length_c   1.000
_cell.angle_alpha   90.00
_cell.angle_beta   90.00
_cell.angle_gamma   90.00
#
_symmetry.space_group_name_H-M   'P 1'
#
loop_
_entity.id
_entity.type
_entity.pdbx_description
1 polymer ?
#
loop_
_entity_poly.entity_id
_entity_poly.type
_entity_poly.pdbx_seq_one_letter_code
_entity_poly.pdbx_strand_id
1 'polypeptide(L)'
;MKKQTLYGIGVAIIMLACTFGGWAGMGTPGTPTQSQADEVGTIVAATMQALTPSEAAPTGVPTQAATQSGGTAVSFEYASFVLPGGLADGADPEAVPAVSEDSGSPWEVAPTHLKFTLTGYQLQDRFHEPEIFVYPADEFAQVHASAAEQIDRLKKALAGSPLLIETLPLVPFFNAGPLIAANIQIIPFQNGSGVRTLTQYAQYSGPINNREMFYHFQGLTSDNKYYVIVILPITAPILAENEKSEAAVPEGGVPIPTDIGPNNVYYISVTEKLNSLSPNAYLPSLNTVDELIQSILVTDP
;
A
#
# COMPACT_ATOMS: atom_id res chain seq x y z
N MET A 1 48.51 33.56 8.18
CA MET A 1 48.07 34.20 9.44
C MET A 1 46.74 34.89 9.20
N LYS A 2 45.85 34.85 10.20
CA LYS A 2 44.43 35.27 10.23
C LYS A 2 43.45 34.22 9.68
N LYS A 3 42.38 33.86 10.37
CA LYS A 3 42.06 33.66 11.81
C LYS A 3 40.72 32.93 11.72
N GLN A 4 40.65 31.69 12.20
CA GLN A 4 39.41 30.93 12.29
C GLN A 4 38.48 31.58 13.33
N THR A 5 37.18 31.55 13.09
CA THR A 5 36.17 31.87 14.10
C THR A 5 35.09 30.80 14.03
N LEU A 6 35.21 29.83 14.94
CA LEU A 6 34.17 28.87 15.30
C LEU A 6 33.01 29.62 15.97
N TYR A 7 31.79 29.42 15.49
CA TYR A 7 30.59 29.68 16.27
C TYR A 7 30.02 28.33 16.72
N GLY A 8 30.27 27.99 17.98
CA GLY A 8 29.58 26.89 18.66
C GLY A 8 28.22 27.39 19.16
N ILE A 9 27.15 26.75 18.70
CA ILE A 9 25.81 26.96 19.23
C ILE A 9 25.57 25.90 20.30
N GLY A 10 25.59 26.33 21.56
CA GLY A 10 25.25 25.52 22.72
C GLY A 10 23.73 25.30 22.80
N VAL A 11 23.33 24.04 22.90
CA VAL A 11 21.95 23.63 23.16
C VAL A 11 21.69 23.76 24.67
N ALA A 12 20.80 24.68 25.04
CA ALA A 12 20.29 24.79 26.40
C ALA A 12 19.03 23.94 26.56
N ILE A 13 19.12 22.87 27.35
CA ILE A 13 17.99 22.02 27.74
C ILE A 13 17.32 22.67 28.95
N ILE A 14 16.11 23.19 28.76
CA ILE A 14 15.24 23.67 29.86
C ILE A 14 14.27 22.52 30.19
N MET A 15 14.54 21.82 31.30
CA MET A 15 13.58 20.89 31.89
C MET A 15 12.57 21.68 32.74
N LEU A 16 11.31 21.70 32.31
CA LEU A 16 10.20 22.23 33.08
C LEU A 16 9.58 21.09 33.90
N ALA A 17 9.86 21.06 35.20
CA ALA A 17 9.23 20.16 36.15
C ALA A 17 7.89 20.77 36.61
N CYS A 18 6.77 20.10 36.33
CA CYS A 18 5.48 20.42 36.92
C CYS A 18 5.25 19.55 38.16
N THR A 19 5.36 20.17 39.33
CA THR A 19 4.91 19.65 40.62
C THR A 19 3.40 19.84 40.75
N PHE A 20 2.63 18.75 40.86
CA PHE A 20 1.26 18.80 41.38
C PHE A 20 1.22 18.12 42.75
N GLY A 21 1.15 18.95 43.80
CA GLY A 21 0.76 18.55 45.14
C GLY A 21 -0.74 18.32 45.22
N GLY A 22 -1.13 17.29 45.98
CA GLY A 22 -2.47 16.71 45.97
C GLY A 22 -3.53 17.41 46.81
N TRP A 23 -4.74 16.88 46.70
CA TRP A 23 -5.78 16.97 47.73
C TRP A 23 -6.55 15.64 47.76
N ALA A 24 -6.55 15.05 48.96
CA ALA A 24 -7.29 13.90 49.42
C ALA A 24 -8.80 13.88 49.07
N GLY A 25 -9.27 12.71 48.65
CA GLY A 25 -10.68 12.31 48.70
C GLY A 25 -10.73 10.81 49.00
N MET A 26 -11.10 10.47 50.23
CA MET A 26 -11.27 9.10 50.72
C MET A 26 -12.43 8.38 50.04
N GLY A 27 -12.22 7.13 49.65
CA GLY A 27 -13.25 6.16 49.29
C GLY A 27 -12.66 4.76 49.30
N THR A 28 -12.96 3.98 50.33
CA THR A 28 -12.50 2.59 50.54
C THR A 28 -12.99 1.64 49.44
N PRO A 29 -12.17 0.66 49.01
CA PRO A 29 -12.60 -0.34 48.04
C PRO A 29 -13.50 -1.40 48.70
N GLY A 30 -14.70 -1.57 48.15
CA GLY A 30 -15.61 -2.67 48.50
C GLY A 30 -15.18 -3.98 47.84
N THR A 31 -15.06 -5.02 48.66
CA THR A 31 -14.88 -6.42 48.29
C THR A 31 -16.03 -6.92 47.41
N PRO A 32 -15.79 -7.64 46.29
CA PRO A 32 -16.86 -8.31 45.56
C PRO A 32 -17.31 -9.57 46.30
N THR A 33 -18.57 -9.57 46.73
CA THR A 33 -19.25 -10.76 47.27
C THR A 33 -19.58 -11.74 46.14
N GLN A 34 -19.18 -12.99 46.35
CA GLN A 34 -19.61 -14.18 45.61
C GLN A 34 -21.15 -14.33 45.68
N SER A 35 -21.83 -14.17 44.55
CA SER A 35 -23.17 -14.74 44.31
C SER A 35 -23.58 -14.49 42.85
N GLN A 36 -22.83 -15.03 41.89
CA GLN A 36 -23.28 -15.16 40.49
C GLN A 36 -22.39 -16.14 39.71
N ALA A 37 -22.14 -17.31 40.30
CA ALA A 37 -21.36 -18.39 39.68
C ALA A 37 -22.13 -19.72 39.56
N ASP A 38 -23.48 -19.68 39.63
CA ASP A 38 -24.31 -20.89 39.72
C ASP A 38 -25.42 -21.02 38.66
N GLU A 39 -25.38 -20.26 37.55
CA GLU A 39 -26.49 -20.30 36.56
C GLU A 39 -26.10 -20.60 35.11
N VAL A 40 -24.96 -21.26 34.86
CA VAL A 40 -24.63 -21.80 33.51
C VAL A 40 -24.13 -23.26 33.56
N GLY A 41 -24.29 -23.94 34.70
CA GLY A 41 -23.84 -25.32 34.93
C GLY A 41 -24.83 -26.43 34.53
N THR A 42 -25.91 -26.14 33.78
CA THR A 42 -27.00 -27.13 33.53
C THR A 42 -27.47 -27.21 32.06
N ILE A 43 -26.60 -26.96 31.08
CA ILE A 43 -26.90 -27.26 29.66
C ILE A 43 -25.77 -28.05 28.98
N VAL A 44 -25.25 -29.05 29.68
CA VAL A 44 -24.40 -30.10 29.11
C VAL A 44 -24.95 -31.45 29.57
N ALA A 45 -25.93 -32.03 28.85
CA ALA A 45 -26.21 -33.48 28.82
C ALA A 45 -27.53 -33.82 28.08
N ALA A 46 -27.69 -33.51 26.79
CA ALA A 46 -28.76 -34.14 25.97
C ALA A 46 -28.60 -33.94 24.45
N THR A 47 -27.52 -34.41 23.81
CA THR A 47 -27.52 -34.81 22.38
C THR A 47 -26.23 -35.52 21.96
N MET A 48 -25.84 -36.56 22.70
CA MET A 48 -24.85 -37.53 22.22
C MET A 48 -25.53 -38.89 22.10
N GLN A 49 -26.07 -39.20 20.92
CA GLN A 49 -26.19 -40.57 20.40
C GLN A 49 -26.93 -40.55 19.06
N ALA A 50 -26.15 -40.71 17.99
CA ALA A 50 -26.44 -41.44 16.76
C ALA A 50 -25.71 -40.71 15.64
N LEU A 51 -24.59 -41.26 15.17
CA LEU A 51 -24.21 -41.31 13.76
C LEU A 51 -22.98 -42.24 13.68
N THR A 52 -23.26 -43.43 13.20
CA THR A 52 -22.33 -44.52 12.86
C THR A 52 -21.28 -44.09 11.83
N PRO A 53 -20.05 -44.62 11.88
CA PRO A 53 -19.10 -44.44 10.79
C PRO A 53 -19.47 -45.37 9.61
N SER A 54 -19.62 -44.80 8.42
CA SER A 54 -19.74 -45.55 7.17
C SER A 54 -18.44 -45.41 6.39
N GLU A 55 -17.71 -46.52 6.25
CA GLU A 55 -16.55 -46.66 5.39
C GLU A 55 -16.98 -47.40 4.10
N ALA A 56 -16.76 -46.78 2.93
CA ALA A 56 -16.51 -47.47 1.65
C ALA A 56 -16.07 -46.51 0.52
N ALA A 57 -14.78 -46.61 0.16
CA ALA A 57 -14.20 -46.73 -1.19
C ALA A 57 -14.22 -45.56 -2.22
N PRO A 58 -13.21 -45.50 -3.12
CA PRO A 58 -12.73 -44.28 -3.77
C PRO A 58 -13.41 -44.02 -5.11
N THR A 59 -13.52 -42.76 -5.50
CA THR A 59 -13.83 -42.40 -6.89
C THR A 59 -13.13 -41.09 -7.22
N GLY A 60 -12.18 -41.15 -8.15
CA GLY A 60 -11.51 -39.97 -8.69
C GLY A 60 -12.54 -39.03 -9.29
N VAL A 61 -12.45 -37.76 -8.89
CA VAL A 61 -13.13 -36.66 -9.55
C VAL A 61 -12.02 -35.80 -10.15
N PRO A 62 -12.07 -35.48 -11.45
CA PRO A 62 -11.12 -34.53 -12.00
C PRO A 62 -11.32 -33.19 -11.30
N THR A 63 -10.24 -32.62 -10.78
CA THR A 63 -10.18 -31.21 -10.38
C THR A 63 -10.54 -30.38 -11.59
N GLN A 64 -11.81 -29.98 -11.68
CA GLN A 64 -12.26 -29.00 -12.63
C GLN A 64 -11.73 -27.66 -12.14
N ALA A 65 -10.67 -27.16 -12.81
CA ALA A 65 -10.18 -25.81 -12.63
C ALA A 65 -11.37 -24.86 -12.74
N ALA A 66 -11.55 -24.02 -11.72
CA ALA A 66 -12.50 -22.92 -11.79
C ALA A 66 -12.21 -22.14 -13.08
N THR A 67 -13.21 -22.09 -13.97
CA THR A 67 -13.18 -21.24 -15.15
C THR A 67 -13.09 -19.80 -14.63
N GLN A 68 -11.90 -19.21 -14.68
CA GLN A 68 -11.70 -17.83 -14.28
C GLN A 68 -12.48 -16.92 -15.23
N SER A 69 -13.24 -16.02 -14.64
CA SER A 69 -13.95 -14.94 -15.29
C SER A 69 -12.94 -14.02 -16.00
N GLY A 70 -12.91 -14.05 -17.35
CA GLY A 70 -12.66 -12.88 -18.20
C GLY A 70 -11.29 -12.20 -18.17
N GLY A 71 -10.18 -12.88 -17.84
CA GLY A 71 -8.83 -12.29 -17.84
C GLY A 71 -7.78 -13.07 -18.61
N THR A 72 -6.66 -12.40 -18.95
CA THR A 72 -5.50 -12.99 -19.63
C THR A 72 -4.43 -13.35 -18.60
N ALA A 73 -4.06 -14.63 -18.49
CA ALA A 73 -2.98 -15.06 -17.62
C ALA A 73 -1.61 -14.59 -18.15
N VAL A 74 -0.79 -14.03 -17.26
CA VAL A 74 0.59 -13.63 -17.50
C VAL A 74 1.49 -14.37 -16.52
N SER A 75 2.60 -14.92 -17.02
CA SER A 75 3.59 -15.61 -16.19
C SER A 75 4.98 -15.40 -16.77
N PHE A 76 5.95 -15.08 -15.91
CA PHE A 76 7.35 -15.01 -16.26
C PHE A 76 8.22 -15.38 -15.07
N GLU A 77 9.13 -16.34 -15.28
CA GLU A 77 9.94 -16.95 -14.23
C GLU A 77 9.10 -17.36 -13.02
N TYR A 78 9.32 -16.71 -11.88
CA TYR A 78 8.72 -17.03 -10.60
C TYR A 78 7.54 -16.11 -10.23
N ALA A 79 7.06 -15.27 -11.16
CA ALA A 79 5.91 -14.39 -10.94
C ALA A 79 4.80 -14.62 -11.98
N SER A 80 3.55 -14.58 -11.53
CA SER A 80 2.37 -14.69 -12.39
C SER A 80 1.20 -13.87 -11.84
N PHE A 81 0.29 -13.49 -12.73
CA PHE A 81 -0.95 -12.78 -12.41
C PHE A 81 -1.96 -12.91 -13.56
N VAL A 82 -3.17 -12.41 -13.35
CA VAL A 82 -4.24 -12.39 -14.34
C VAL A 82 -4.55 -10.93 -14.66
N LEU A 83 -4.45 -10.54 -15.92
CA LEU A 83 -4.89 -9.24 -16.43
C LEU A 83 -6.42 -9.27 -16.61
N PRO A 84 -7.17 -8.48 -15.84
CA PRO A 84 -8.61 -8.35 -16.05
C PRO A 84 -8.91 -7.77 -17.44
N GLY A 85 -9.97 -8.27 -18.08
CA GLY A 85 -10.37 -7.81 -19.41
C GLY A 85 -10.58 -6.30 -19.47
N GLY A 86 -9.96 -5.65 -20.45
CA GLY A 86 -10.06 -4.20 -20.68
C GLY A 86 -9.14 -3.33 -19.81
N LEU A 87 -8.33 -3.92 -18.92
CA LEU A 87 -7.31 -3.18 -18.16
C LEU A 87 -6.07 -2.88 -19.03
N ALA A 88 -5.60 -3.89 -19.75
CA ALA A 88 -4.45 -3.84 -20.65
C ALA A 88 -4.59 -4.93 -21.73
N ASP A 89 -3.91 -4.77 -22.87
CA ASP A 89 -3.86 -5.78 -23.93
C ASP A 89 -2.91 -6.94 -23.57
N GLY A 90 -1.90 -6.68 -22.75
CA GLY A 90 -0.92 -7.67 -22.30
C GLY A 90 0.10 -7.09 -21.32
N ALA A 91 1.21 -7.80 -21.14
CA ALA A 91 2.36 -7.35 -20.36
C ALA A 91 3.65 -7.83 -21.03
N ASP A 92 4.66 -6.96 -21.05
CA ASP A 92 6.01 -7.30 -21.48
C ASP A 92 6.89 -7.56 -20.24
N PRO A 93 7.28 -8.82 -19.98
CA PRO A 93 8.10 -9.16 -18.83
C PRO A 93 9.60 -9.04 -19.15
N GLU A 94 10.36 -8.55 -18.17
CA GLU A 94 11.81 -8.39 -18.24
C GLU A 94 12.46 -8.81 -16.92
N ALA A 95 13.57 -9.57 -16.99
CA ALA A 95 14.50 -9.73 -15.89
C ALA A 95 15.53 -8.60 -15.94
N VAL A 96 15.38 -7.62 -15.05
CA VAL A 96 16.25 -6.45 -14.97
C VAL A 96 17.52 -6.84 -14.22
N PRO A 97 18.73 -6.69 -14.81
CA PRO A 97 19.99 -7.00 -14.14
C PRO A 97 20.23 -6.11 -12.91
N ALA A 98 21.00 -6.63 -11.95
CA ALA A 98 21.43 -5.84 -10.81
C ALA A 98 22.19 -4.56 -11.21
N VAL A 99 21.90 -3.46 -10.51
CA VAL A 99 22.57 -2.16 -10.64
C VAL A 99 23.33 -1.90 -9.34
N SER A 100 24.64 -1.69 -9.45
CA SER A 100 25.50 -1.31 -8.32
C SER A 100 25.68 0.21 -8.23
N GLU A 101 26.14 0.68 -7.08
CA GLU A 101 26.49 2.09 -6.84
C GLU A 101 27.52 2.64 -7.85
N ASP A 102 28.38 1.78 -8.40
CA ASP A 102 29.39 2.16 -9.39
C ASP A 102 28.81 2.34 -10.81
N SER A 103 27.59 1.84 -11.05
CA SER A 103 26.99 1.70 -12.38
C SER A 103 25.71 2.52 -12.59
N GLY A 104 25.16 3.11 -11.54
CA GLY A 104 23.90 3.86 -11.59
C GLY A 104 23.81 4.95 -10.53
N SER A 105 22.72 5.70 -10.56
CA SER A 105 22.42 6.69 -9.52
C SER A 105 22.09 5.97 -8.20
N PRO A 106 22.31 6.59 -7.02
CA PRO A 106 22.04 5.93 -5.74
C PRO A 106 20.60 5.40 -5.58
N TRP A 107 19.61 6.04 -6.23
CA TRP A 107 18.21 5.61 -6.22
C TRP A 107 17.89 4.50 -7.23
N GLU A 108 18.82 4.15 -8.12
CA GLU A 108 18.66 3.07 -9.11
C GLU A 108 19.30 1.75 -8.64
N VAL A 109 20.05 1.77 -7.53
CA VAL A 109 20.71 0.59 -6.96
C VAL A 109 19.67 -0.45 -6.57
N ALA A 110 19.75 -1.62 -7.19
CA ALA A 110 18.81 -2.71 -6.99
C ALA A 110 19.45 -4.06 -7.34
N PRO A 111 19.02 -5.17 -6.72
CA PRO A 111 19.40 -6.51 -7.16
C PRO A 111 18.73 -6.85 -8.49
N THR A 112 19.07 -8.02 -9.05
CA THR A 112 18.31 -8.57 -10.17
C THR A 112 16.86 -8.77 -9.75
N HIS A 113 15.91 -8.32 -10.57
CA HIS A 113 14.49 -8.34 -10.25
C HIS A 113 13.64 -8.49 -11.52
N LEU A 114 12.36 -8.80 -11.35
CA LEU A 114 11.41 -8.81 -12.47
C LEU A 114 10.70 -7.48 -12.58
N LYS A 115 10.47 -7.06 -13.83
CA LYS A 115 9.60 -5.93 -14.18
C LYS A 115 8.62 -6.40 -15.25
N PHE A 116 7.36 -6.02 -15.10
CA PHE A 116 6.32 -6.21 -16.11
C PHE A 116 5.79 -4.84 -16.50
N THR A 117 5.89 -4.48 -17.78
CA THR A 117 5.28 -3.26 -18.32
C THR A 117 3.98 -3.64 -19.02
N LEU A 118 2.84 -3.11 -18.56
CA LEU A 118 1.54 -3.45 -19.15
C LEU A 118 1.38 -2.76 -20.51
N THR A 119 1.12 -3.55 -21.54
CA THR A 119 0.97 -3.05 -22.91
C THR A 119 -0.50 -2.79 -23.22
N GLY A 120 -0.78 -1.72 -23.97
CA GLY A 120 -2.16 -1.34 -24.27
C GLY A 120 -2.99 -1.00 -23.04
N TYR A 121 -2.36 -0.50 -21.97
CA TYR A 121 -3.05 -0.10 -20.74
C TYR A 121 -4.15 0.92 -21.04
N GLN A 122 -5.29 0.84 -20.33
CA GLN A 122 -6.49 1.62 -20.63
C GLN A 122 -6.25 3.15 -20.64
N LEU A 123 -5.27 3.63 -19.87
CA LEU A 123 -4.86 5.04 -19.88
C LEU A 123 -3.56 5.23 -20.66
N GLN A 124 -3.51 6.33 -21.41
CA GLN A 124 -2.37 6.77 -22.20
C GLN A 124 -1.97 8.19 -21.78
N ASP A 125 -0.77 8.64 -22.18
CA ASP A 125 -0.27 9.99 -21.90
C ASP A 125 -0.28 10.38 -20.41
N ARG A 126 0.19 9.46 -19.57
CA ARG A 126 0.31 9.63 -18.11
C ARG A 126 1.76 9.85 -17.72
N PHE A 127 2.00 10.33 -16.50
CA PHE A 127 3.35 10.60 -16.01
C PHE A 127 4.13 9.31 -15.73
N HIS A 128 3.45 8.29 -15.22
CA HIS A 128 4.04 6.98 -14.94
C HIS A 128 3.66 5.97 -16.02
N GLU A 129 4.58 5.05 -16.30
CA GLU A 129 4.28 3.82 -17.04
C GLU A 129 3.53 2.83 -16.13
N PRO A 130 2.65 1.97 -16.67
CA PRO A 130 1.94 0.95 -15.91
C PRO A 130 2.84 -0.26 -15.65
N GLU A 131 3.45 -0.32 -14.47
CA GLU A 131 4.51 -1.27 -14.16
C GLU A 131 4.27 -2.07 -12.86
N ILE A 132 4.71 -3.32 -12.88
CA ILE A 132 4.78 -4.22 -11.72
C ILE A 132 6.23 -4.66 -11.55
N PHE A 133 6.77 -4.51 -10.35
CA PHE A 133 8.12 -4.91 -9.99
C PHE A 133 8.08 -6.01 -8.92
N VAL A 134 8.95 -7.01 -9.04
CA VAL A 134 9.10 -8.08 -8.05
C VAL A 134 10.58 -8.23 -7.71
N TYR A 135 10.94 -7.84 -6.48
CA TYR A 135 12.30 -7.86 -5.96
C TYR A 135 12.50 -9.01 -4.96
N PRO A 136 13.67 -9.66 -4.92
CA PRO A 136 14.10 -10.39 -3.72
C PRO A 136 14.24 -9.39 -2.56
N ALA A 137 13.39 -9.53 -1.54
CA ALA A 137 13.21 -8.50 -0.52
C ALA A 137 14.48 -8.28 0.32
N ASP A 138 15.12 -9.36 0.76
CA ASP A 138 16.32 -9.29 1.59
C ASP A 138 17.52 -8.72 0.82
N GLU A 139 17.70 -9.11 -0.45
CA GLU A 139 18.78 -8.56 -1.29
C GLU A 139 18.56 -7.07 -1.55
N PHE A 140 17.31 -6.66 -1.83
CA PHE A 140 17.02 -5.26 -2.08
C PHE A 140 17.23 -4.40 -0.84
N ALA A 141 16.81 -4.89 0.33
CA ALA A 141 17.07 -4.23 1.61
C ALA A 141 18.58 -4.10 1.90
N GLN A 142 19.41 -5.06 1.49
CA GLN A 142 20.86 -5.02 1.72
C GLN A 142 21.57 -3.98 0.86
N VAL A 143 21.12 -3.79 -0.39
CA VAL A 143 21.80 -2.88 -1.33
C VAL A 143 21.19 -1.49 -1.39
N HIS A 144 19.95 -1.30 -0.91
CA HIS A 144 19.22 -0.04 -1.03
C HIS A 144 18.58 0.37 0.30
N ALA A 145 19.18 1.36 0.97
CA ALA A 145 18.77 1.78 2.32
C ALA A 145 17.30 2.23 2.41
N SER A 146 16.80 2.95 1.40
CA SER A 146 15.39 3.32 1.34
C SER A 146 14.51 2.07 1.19
N ALA A 147 14.92 1.04 0.44
CA ALA A 147 14.13 -0.18 0.29
C ALA A 147 14.01 -0.94 1.60
N ALA A 148 15.09 -1.03 2.38
CA ALA A 148 15.06 -1.59 3.73
C ALA A 148 14.03 -0.87 4.61
N GLU A 149 14.03 0.46 4.60
CA GLU A 149 13.05 1.25 5.36
C GLU A 149 11.61 1.00 4.89
N GLN A 150 11.37 0.95 3.58
CA GLN A 150 10.01 0.75 3.05
C GLN A 150 9.48 -0.66 3.33
N ILE A 151 10.34 -1.68 3.25
CA ILE A 151 9.99 -3.05 3.65
C ILE A 151 9.62 -3.11 5.14
N ASP A 152 10.35 -2.41 6.01
CA ASP A 152 10.04 -2.35 7.44
C ASP A 152 8.74 -1.57 7.73
N ARG A 153 8.48 -0.48 7.01
CA ARG A 153 7.20 0.26 7.08
C ARG A 153 6.04 -0.62 6.65
N LEU A 154 6.20 -1.36 5.55
CA LEU A 154 5.20 -2.30 5.07
C LEU A 154 4.92 -3.41 6.08
N LYS A 155 5.95 -4.02 6.67
CA LYS A 155 5.78 -5.03 7.75
C LYS A 155 4.98 -4.46 8.93
N LYS A 156 5.26 -3.23 9.35
CA LYS A 156 4.53 -2.54 10.43
C LYS A 156 3.07 -2.26 10.05
N ALA A 157 2.82 -1.81 8.82
CA ALA A 157 1.47 -1.59 8.29
C ALA A 157 0.66 -2.90 8.27
N LEU A 158 1.25 -3.99 7.77
CA LEU A 158 0.62 -5.32 7.74
C LEU A 158 0.40 -5.91 9.15
N ALA A 159 1.22 -5.50 10.13
CA ALA A 159 1.03 -5.84 11.54
C ALA A 159 -0.03 -4.98 12.27
N GLY A 160 -0.74 -4.08 11.56
CA GLY A 160 -1.83 -3.28 12.11
C GLY A 160 -1.42 -1.92 12.67
N SER A 161 -0.23 -1.41 12.32
CA SER A 161 0.11 -0.03 12.63
C SER A 161 -0.84 0.95 11.91
N PRO A 162 -1.11 2.14 12.47
CA PRO A 162 -1.94 3.15 11.81
C PRO A 162 -1.43 3.47 10.40
N LEU A 163 -2.33 3.42 9.43
CA LEU A 163 -2.04 3.73 8.03
C LEU A 163 -2.25 5.22 7.79
N LEU A 164 -1.16 5.97 7.86
CA LEU A 164 -1.10 7.41 7.64
C LEU A 164 -0.11 7.68 6.51
N ILE A 165 -0.26 8.81 5.80
CA ILE A 165 0.66 9.16 4.71
C ILE A 165 2.14 9.14 5.13
N GLU A 166 2.44 9.50 6.39
CA GLU A 166 3.79 9.53 6.94
C GLU A 166 4.35 8.15 7.27
N THR A 167 3.48 7.15 7.49
CA THR A 167 3.84 5.79 7.92
C THR A 167 3.75 4.76 6.80
N LEU A 168 3.04 5.08 5.72
CA LEU A 168 2.95 4.23 4.54
C LEU A 168 4.34 4.01 3.91
N PRO A 169 4.56 2.82 3.31
CA PRO A 169 5.77 2.57 2.56
C PRO A 169 5.73 3.35 1.24
N LEU A 170 6.87 3.92 0.85
CA LEU A 170 7.04 4.77 -0.32
C LEU A 170 7.70 4.00 -1.47
N VAL A 171 7.66 4.52 -2.71
CA VAL A 171 8.42 3.91 -3.81
C VAL A 171 9.92 4.15 -3.56
N PRO A 172 10.74 3.09 -3.34
CA PRO A 172 12.12 3.27 -2.85
C PRO A 172 12.99 4.09 -3.81
N PHE A 173 12.80 3.91 -5.11
CA PHE A 173 13.58 4.53 -6.19
C PHE A 173 13.03 5.90 -6.65
N PHE A 174 11.98 6.42 -6.02
CA PHE A 174 11.50 7.78 -6.28
C PHE A 174 12.18 8.79 -5.37
N ASN A 175 12.87 9.76 -5.95
CA ASN A 175 13.45 10.91 -5.23
C ASN A 175 12.40 12.03 -5.03
N ALA A 176 11.21 11.66 -4.56
CA ALA A 176 10.07 12.54 -4.32
C ALA A 176 9.18 11.97 -3.22
N GLY A 177 8.34 12.80 -2.62
CA GLY A 177 7.39 12.38 -1.58
C GLY A 177 5.95 12.39 -2.08
N PRO A 178 5.06 11.58 -1.48
CA PRO A 178 3.63 11.65 -1.76
C PRO A 178 3.05 12.98 -1.28
N LEU A 179 2.19 13.60 -2.08
CA LEU A 179 1.44 14.79 -1.69
C LEU A 179 0.15 14.45 -0.93
N ILE A 180 -0.46 13.30 -1.25
CA ILE A 180 -1.67 12.77 -0.62
C ILE A 180 -1.58 11.24 -0.48
N ALA A 181 -2.45 10.66 0.35
CA ALA A 181 -2.70 9.22 0.38
C ALA A 181 -4.21 8.98 0.52
N ALA A 182 -4.87 8.65 -0.59
CA ALA A 182 -6.29 8.36 -0.64
C ALA A 182 -6.54 6.86 -0.81
N ASN A 183 -7.72 6.41 -0.41
CA ASN A 183 -8.21 5.04 -0.51
C ASN A 183 -7.20 4.00 -0.01
N ILE A 184 -6.69 4.21 1.21
CA ILE A 184 -5.70 3.33 1.82
C ILE A 184 -6.38 2.01 2.22
N GLN A 185 -5.86 0.88 1.75
CA GLN A 185 -6.45 -0.44 2.02
C GLN A 185 -5.39 -1.54 2.07
N ILE A 186 -5.55 -2.50 2.99
CA ILE A 186 -4.79 -3.75 2.94
C ILE A 186 -5.43 -4.68 1.91
N ILE A 187 -4.66 -5.13 0.93
CA ILE A 187 -5.12 -6.04 -0.12
C ILE A 187 -4.31 -7.35 -0.02
N PRO A 188 -4.98 -8.51 0.19
CA PRO A 188 -4.34 -9.80 0.07
C PRO A 188 -4.11 -10.17 -1.40
N PHE A 189 -3.07 -10.94 -1.68
CA PHE A 189 -2.86 -11.62 -2.96
C PHE A 189 -2.58 -13.10 -2.71
N GLN A 190 -2.38 -13.90 -3.77
CA GLN A 190 -2.42 -15.38 -3.68
C GLN A 190 -1.54 -15.97 -2.58
N ASN A 191 -0.38 -15.36 -2.34
CA ASN A 191 0.57 -15.81 -1.33
C ASN A 191 1.20 -14.66 -0.53
N GLY A 192 0.44 -13.60 -0.26
CA GLY A 192 0.93 -12.46 0.51
C GLY A 192 -0.12 -11.38 0.73
N SER A 193 0.34 -10.22 1.19
CA SER A 193 -0.52 -9.05 1.35
C SER A 193 0.28 -7.76 1.22
N GLY A 194 -0.42 -6.67 0.94
CA GLY A 194 0.19 -5.36 0.79
C GLY A 194 -0.76 -4.22 1.09
N VAL A 195 -0.25 -3.00 1.00
CA VAL A 195 -1.00 -1.78 1.18
C VAL A 195 -1.19 -1.10 -0.17
N ARG A 196 -2.44 -0.73 -0.47
CA ARG A 196 -2.84 0.07 -1.62
C ARG A 196 -3.14 1.50 -1.19
N THR A 197 -2.77 2.47 -2.01
CA THR A 197 -3.13 3.89 -1.88
C THR A 197 -3.20 4.53 -3.27
N LEU A 198 -3.95 5.62 -3.39
CA LEU A 198 -3.93 6.53 -4.52
C LEU A 198 -3.15 7.78 -4.15
N THR A 199 -2.17 8.14 -4.97
CA THR A 199 -1.22 9.20 -4.62
C THR A 199 -0.65 9.89 -5.86
N GLN A 200 0.09 10.97 -5.63
CA GLN A 200 0.86 11.71 -6.59
C GLN A 200 2.15 12.13 -5.89
N TYR A 201 3.30 11.93 -6.55
CA TYR A 201 4.60 12.26 -5.98
C TYR A 201 5.11 13.58 -6.55
N ALA A 202 5.71 14.41 -5.70
CA ALA A 202 6.36 15.64 -6.13
C ALA A 202 7.49 16.05 -5.19
N GLN A 203 8.40 16.88 -5.69
CA GLN A 203 9.45 17.55 -4.91
C GLN A 203 9.02 18.94 -4.40
N TYR A 204 7.84 19.40 -4.82
CA TYR A 204 7.26 20.68 -4.46
C TYR A 204 5.76 20.51 -4.24
N SER A 205 5.12 21.48 -3.59
CA SER A 205 3.66 21.47 -3.42
C SER A 205 2.97 21.90 -4.72
N GLY A 206 2.02 21.10 -5.20
CA GLY A 206 1.33 21.32 -6.45
C GLY A 206 -0.09 20.76 -6.45
N PRO A 207 -0.92 21.10 -7.45
CA PRO A 207 -2.28 20.57 -7.55
C PRO A 207 -2.28 19.07 -7.87
N ILE A 208 -3.24 18.36 -7.28
CA ILE A 208 -3.48 16.95 -7.58
C ILE A 208 -4.24 16.84 -8.90
N ASN A 209 -3.77 16.00 -9.82
CA ASN A 209 -4.26 15.93 -11.19
C ASN A 209 -4.24 14.51 -11.78
N ASN A 210 -5.00 14.29 -12.86
CA ASN A 210 -5.14 12.98 -13.50
C ASN A 210 -3.93 12.55 -14.36
N ARG A 211 -3.01 13.46 -14.69
CA ARG A 211 -1.78 13.13 -15.41
C ARG A 211 -0.76 12.44 -14.50
N GLU A 212 -0.67 12.89 -13.25
CA GLU A 212 0.37 12.46 -12.31
C GLU A 212 -0.13 11.55 -11.19
N MET A 213 -1.44 11.49 -10.94
CA MET A 213 -2.01 10.55 -9.97
C MET A 213 -1.88 9.10 -10.45
N PHE A 214 -1.55 8.21 -9.51
CA PHE A 214 -1.42 6.79 -9.78
C PHE A 214 -1.90 5.93 -8.60
N TYR A 215 -2.27 4.70 -8.93
CA TYR A 215 -2.49 3.61 -8.01
C TYR A 215 -1.13 3.06 -7.59
N HIS A 216 -0.88 3.09 -6.29
CA HIS A 216 0.36 2.67 -5.66
C HIS A 216 0.04 1.49 -4.74
N PHE A 217 0.65 0.34 -5.02
CA PHE A 217 0.58 -0.82 -4.13
C PHE A 217 1.97 -1.33 -3.80
N GLN A 218 2.16 -1.72 -2.55
CA GLN A 218 3.37 -2.42 -2.10
C GLN A 218 3.00 -3.60 -1.22
N GLY A 219 3.54 -4.77 -1.55
CA GLY A 219 3.21 -6.03 -0.90
C GLY A 219 4.42 -6.90 -0.61
N LEU A 220 4.27 -7.80 0.35
CA LEU A 220 5.24 -8.83 0.67
C LEU A 220 4.58 -10.20 0.54
N THR A 221 5.31 -11.17 0.00
CA THR A 221 4.90 -12.58 0.12
C THR A 221 4.86 -12.97 1.59
N SER A 222 4.03 -13.96 1.94
CA SER A 222 3.83 -14.38 3.34
C SER A 222 5.10 -14.94 4.00
N ASP A 223 6.06 -15.41 3.22
CA ASP A 223 7.39 -15.83 3.67
C ASP A 223 8.41 -14.67 3.74
N ASN A 224 7.99 -13.46 3.38
CA ASN A 224 8.79 -12.23 3.27
C ASN A 224 9.94 -12.27 2.24
N LYS A 225 9.98 -13.27 1.36
CA LYS A 225 11.08 -13.42 0.40
C LYS A 225 11.01 -12.41 -0.75
N TYR A 226 9.81 -12.05 -1.17
CA TYR A 226 9.60 -11.17 -2.31
C TYR A 226 8.82 -9.93 -1.94
N TYR A 227 9.30 -8.82 -2.48
CA TYR A 227 8.72 -7.50 -2.33
C TYR A 227 8.16 -7.03 -3.68
N VAL A 228 6.87 -6.74 -3.71
CA VAL A 228 6.12 -6.37 -4.91
C VAL A 228 5.80 -4.89 -4.85
N ILE A 229 6.09 -4.16 -5.93
CA ILE A 229 5.70 -2.75 -6.11
C ILE A 229 4.86 -2.67 -7.38
N VAL A 230 3.70 -2.01 -7.30
CA VAL A 230 2.84 -1.79 -8.45
C VAL A 230 2.55 -0.30 -8.57
N ILE A 231 2.78 0.24 -9.76
CA ILE A 231 2.60 1.63 -10.15
C ILE A 231 1.73 1.63 -11.39
N LEU A 232 0.48 2.05 -11.26
CA LEU A 232 -0.47 2.04 -12.37
C LEU A 232 -1.16 3.39 -12.46
N PRO A 233 -1.12 4.08 -13.61
CA PRO A 233 -1.88 5.32 -13.77
C PRO A 233 -3.37 5.10 -13.47
N ILE A 234 -3.98 6.06 -12.80
CA ILE A 234 -5.40 6.03 -12.47
C ILE A 234 -5.94 7.45 -12.43
N THR A 235 -7.19 7.62 -12.83
CA THR A 235 -7.86 8.92 -12.89
C THR A 235 -9.14 8.93 -12.06
N ALA A 236 -9.53 10.11 -11.61
CA ALA A 236 -10.78 10.37 -10.94
C ALA A 236 -11.54 11.50 -11.65
N PRO A 237 -12.89 11.42 -11.73
CA PRO A 237 -13.69 12.39 -12.47
C PRO A 237 -13.71 13.79 -11.84
N ILE A 238 -13.23 13.92 -10.60
CA ILE A 238 -13.22 15.17 -9.82
C ILE A 238 -11.91 15.96 -9.94
N LEU A 239 -10.90 15.43 -10.64
CA LEU A 239 -9.57 16.03 -10.74
C LEU A 239 -9.37 16.69 -12.10
N ALA A 240 -8.65 17.80 -12.11
CA ALA A 240 -8.17 18.42 -13.33
C ALA A 240 -7.23 17.47 -14.09
N GLU A 241 -7.14 17.60 -15.42
CA GLU A 241 -6.32 16.70 -16.23
C GLU A 241 -4.81 16.89 -15.96
N ASN A 242 -4.36 18.12 -15.66
CA ASN A 242 -2.96 18.44 -15.48
C ASN A 242 -2.76 19.53 -14.42
N GLU A 243 -1.51 19.87 -14.17
CA GLU A 243 -1.05 20.77 -13.11
C GLU A 243 -1.23 22.26 -13.40
N LYS A 244 -1.71 22.63 -14.58
CA LYS A 244 -1.78 24.04 -15.02
C LYS A 244 -2.79 24.83 -14.20
N SER A 245 -2.44 26.07 -13.86
CA SER A 245 -3.32 26.99 -13.13
C SER A 245 -4.64 27.29 -13.86
N GLU A 246 -4.66 27.18 -15.18
CA GLU A 246 -5.85 27.40 -16.02
C GLU A 246 -6.66 26.11 -16.25
N ALA A 247 -6.19 24.96 -15.75
CA ALA A 247 -6.90 23.70 -15.92
C ALA A 247 -8.29 23.79 -15.27
N ALA A 248 -9.32 23.41 -16.02
CA ALA A 248 -10.67 23.40 -15.50
C ALA A 248 -10.80 22.32 -14.41
N VAL A 249 -11.22 22.74 -13.21
CA VAL A 249 -11.60 21.81 -12.15
C VAL A 249 -12.98 21.23 -12.50
N PRO A 250 -13.13 19.91 -12.66
CA PRO A 250 -14.41 19.30 -12.97
C PRO A 250 -15.46 19.53 -11.88
N GLU A 251 -16.73 19.30 -12.23
CA GLU A 251 -17.82 19.34 -11.26
C GLU A 251 -17.57 18.39 -10.09
N GLY A 252 -17.80 18.86 -8.86
CA GLY A 252 -17.53 18.09 -7.64
C GLY A 252 -16.06 18.09 -7.18
N GLY A 253 -15.13 18.64 -7.98
CA GLY A 253 -13.72 18.81 -7.62
C GLY A 253 -13.46 19.84 -6.51
N VAL A 254 -12.18 19.98 -6.13
CA VAL A 254 -11.72 21.02 -5.20
C VAL A 254 -11.07 22.15 -6.01
N PRO A 255 -11.52 23.40 -5.86
CA PRO A 255 -10.85 24.54 -6.47
C PRO A 255 -9.36 24.57 -6.10
N ILE A 256 -8.49 24.73 -7.11
CA ILE A 256 -7.05 24.80 -6.90
C ILE A 256 -6.71 26.15 -6.25
N PRO A 257 -6.03 26.18 -5.08
CA PRO A 257 -5.62 27.43 -4.45
C PRO A 257 -4.51 28.12 -5.24
N THR A 258 -4.40 29.44 -5.11
CA THR A 258 -3.29 30.22 -5.69
C THR A 258 -1.96 29.99 -4.95
N ASP A 259 -2.00 29.53 -3.71
CA ASP A 259 -0.82 29.21 -2.89
C ASP A 259 -1.03 27.83 -2.24
N ILE A 260 -0.29 26.83 -2.72
CA ILE A 260 -0.34 25.47 -2.23
C ILE A 260 0.93 25.23 -1.42
N GLY A 261 0.81 25.28 -0.10
CA GLY A 261 1.88 24.89 0.81
C GLY A 261 1.77 23.42 1.27
N PRO A 262 2.81 22.91 1.94
CA PRO A 262 2.70 21.65 2.66
C PRO A 262 1.59 21.74 3.71
N ASN A 263 0.81 20.67 3.89
CA ASN A 263 -0.31 20.61 4.84
C ASN A 263 -1.48 21.58 4.54
N ASN A 264 -1.61 22.04 3.29
CA ASN A 264 -2.74 22.86 2.88
C ASN A 264 -4.06 22.06 2.99
N VAL A 265 -5.12 22.72 3.48
CA VAL A 265 -6.50 22.17 3.55
C VAL A 265 -7.00 21.62 2.22
N TYR A 266 -6.44 22.10 1.10
CA TYR A 266 -6.62 21.57 -0.23
C TYR A 266 -6.36 20.06 -0.30
N TYR A 267 -5.20 19.58 0.18
CA TYR A 267 -4.85 18.15 0.12
C TYR A 267 -5.80 17.29 0.97
N ILE A 268 -6.21 17.80 2.14
CA ILE A 268 -7.21 17.13 2.99
C ILE A 268 -8.54 17.02 2.22
N SER A 269 -9.01 18.13 1.65
CA SER A 269 -10.28 18.19 0.91
C SER A 269 -10.28 17.29 -0.33
N VAL A 270 -9.18 17.25 -1.08
CA VAL A 270 -9.02 16.37 -2.24
C VAL A 270 -9.04 14.91 -1.79
N THR A 271 -8.27 14.58 -0.75
CA THR A 271 -8.19 13.22 -0.20
C THR A 271 -9.56 12.72 0.28
N GLU A 272 -10.29 13.55 1.04
CA GLU A 272 -11.64 13.21 1.51
C GLU A 272 -12.61 12.97 0.35
N LYS A 273 -12.57 13.82 -0.69
CA LYS A 273 -13.43 13.63 -1.86
C LYS A 273 -13.06 12.36 -2.63
N LEU A 274 -11.78 12.08 -2.84
CA LEU A 274 -11.35 10.82 -3.44
C LEU A 274 -11.86 9.64 -2.60
N ASN A 275 -11.68 9.64 -1.28
CA ASN A 275 -12.17 8.58 -0.40
C ASN A 275 -13.71 8.39 -0.44
N SER A 276 -14.45 9.43 -0.82
CA SER A 276 -15.91 9.37 -0.92
C SER A 276 -16.43 8.83 -2.26
N LEU A 277 -15.57 8.70 -3.27
CA LEU A 277 -15.96 8.17 -4.58
C LEU A 277 -16.27 6.67 -4.48
N SER A 278 -17.22 6.22 -5.30
CA SER A 278 -17.40 4.79 -5.52
C SER A 278 -16.12 4.19 -6.14
N PRO A 279 -15.71 2.97 -5.78
CA PRO A 279 -14.59 2.27 -6.42
C PRO A 279 -14.70 2.21 -7.96
N ASN A 280 -15.92 2.19 -8.49
CA ASN A 280 -16.20 2.16 -9.93
C ASN A 280 -16.20 3.54 -10.61
N ALA A 281 -16.04 4.63 -9.85
CA ALA A 281 -15.95 5.97 -10.42
C ALA A 281 -14.54 6.28 -10.96
N TYR A 282 -13.54 5.52 -10.53
CA TYR A 282 -12.17 5.62 -11.04
C TYR A 282 -12.03 4.99 -12.42
N LEU A 283 -11.04 5.46 -13.18
CA LEU A 283 -10.64 4.85 -14.44
C LEU A 283 -9.13 4.58 -14.45
N PRO A 284 -8.68 3.32 -14.56
CA PRO A 284 -9.48 2.10 -14.43
C PRO A 284 -10.20 2.01 -13.07
N SER A 285 -11.23 1.16 -12.97
CA SER A 285 -11.95 1.00 -11.71
C SER A 285 -11.04 0.40 -10.63
N LEU A 286 -11.21 0.82 -9.37
CA LEU A 286 -10.43 0.26 -8.27
C LEU A 286 -10.65 -1.24 -8.12
N ASN A 287 -11.87 -1.72 -8.36
CA ASN A 287 -12.16 -3.16 -8.29
C ASN A 287 -11.36 -3.94 -9.35
N THR A 288 -11.26 -3.41 -10.58
CA THR A 288 -10.48 -4.03 -11.65
C THR A 288 -8.99 -4.07 -11.30
N VAL A 289 -8.43 -2.98 -10.77
CA VAL A 289 -7.00 -2.96 -10.40
C VAL A 289 -6.74 -3.85 -9.17
N ASP A 290 -7.63 -3.85 -8.19
CA ASP A 290 -7.53 -4.71 -7.01
C ASP A 290 -7.61 -6.21 -7.41
N GLU A 291 -8.43 -6.58 -8.40
CA GLU A 291 -8.50 -7.96 -8.95
C GLU A 291 -7.16 -8.40 -9.56
N LEU A 292 -6.49 -7.52 -10.31
CA LEU A 292 -5.12 -7.76 -10.79
C LEU A 292 -4.18 -8.04 -9.61
N ILE A 293 -4.18 -7.17 -8.59
CA ILE A 293 -3.32 -7.34 -7.41
C ILE A 293 -3.60 -8.66 -6.70
N GLN A 294 -4.88 -8.99 -6.46
CA GLN A 294 -5.30 -10.21 -5.77
C GLN A 294 -4.87 -11.49 -6.52
N SER A 295 -4.69 -11.40 -7.83
CA SER A 295 -4.26 -12.52 -8.67
C SER A 295 -2.74 -12.76 -8.65
N ILE A 296 -1.94 -11.82 -8.14
CA ILE A 296 -0.49 -11.95 -8.10
C ILE A 296 -0.10 -13.19 -7.28
N LEU A 297 0.78 -14.00 -7.86
CA LEU A 297 1.43 -15.15 -7.24
C LEU A 297 2.93 -15.07 -7.53
N VAL A 298 3.74 -15.12 -6.48
CA VAL A 298 5.21 -15.13 -6.60
C VAL A 298 5.75 -16.41 -5.95
N THR A 299 6.22 -17.36 -6.73
CA THR A 299 6.75 -18.63 -6.21
C THR A 299 8.26 -18.54 -5.98
N ASP A 300 8.83 -19.50 -5.27
CA ASP A 300 10.28 -19.72 -5.39
C ASP A 300 10.56 -20.32 -6.80
N PRO A 301 11.70 -19.98 -7.44
CA PRO A 301 12.13 -20.59 -8.70
C PRO A 301 12.51 -22.08 -8.56
#